data_AF-A0A6N8Z9Q2-F1
#
_entry.id   AF-A0A6N8Z9Q2-F1
#
_cell.length_a   1.000
_cell.length_b   1.000
_cell.length_c   1.000
_cell.angle_alpha   90.00
_cell.angle_beta   90.00
_cell.angle_gamma   90.00
#
_symmetry.space_group_name_H-M   'P 1'
#
loop_
_entity.id
_entity.type
_entity.pdbx_description
1 polymer ?
#
loop_
_entity_poly.entity_id
_entity_poly.type
_entity_poly.pdbx_seq_one_letter_code
_entity_poly.pdbx_strand_id
1 'polypeptide(L)' 'MLEYKGYVGEVVYDDEAEVFHARVINSGPYPIANAEATDVEGIKREFRISIDVYLEGCAELGIAPIAPSAIPRETEVS' A
#
# COMPACT_ATOMS: atom_id res chain seq x y z
N MET A 1 -1.61 9.40 -3.32
CA MET A 1 -1.35 8.00 -3.69
C MET A 1 0.13 7.69 -3.43
N LEU A 2 0.42 6.49 -2.93
CA LEU A 2 1.79 5.98 -2.72
C LEU A 2 2.07 4.88 -3.75
N GLU A 3 3.33 4.75 -4.16
CA GLU A 3 3.75 3.71 -5.09
C GLU A 3 5.09 3.14 -4.66
N TYR A 4 5.20 1.80 -4.62
CA TYR A 4 6.44 1.11 -4.31
C TYR A 4 6.43 -0.31 -4.88
N LYS A 5 7.49 -0.67 -5.64
CA LYS A 5 7.62 -1.98 -6.31
C LYS A 5 6.40 -2.39 -7.17
N GLY A 6 5.71 -1.40 -7.74
CA GLY A 6 4.48 -1.59 -8.53
C GLY A 6 3.20 -1.70 -7.70
N TYR A 7 3.29 -1.80 -6.36
CA TYR A 7 2.12 -1.71 -5.49
C TYR A 7 1.71 -0.26 -5.30
N VAL A 8 0.41 -0.03 -5.40
CA VAL A 8 -0.23 1.28 -5.30
C VAL A 8 -0.99 1.34 -3.99
N GLY A 9 -0.69 2.35 -3.19
CA GLY A 9 -1.28 2.62 -1.89
C GLY A 9 -2.23 3.81 -1.93
N GLU A 10 -3.46 3.61 -1.47
CA GLU A 10 -4.36 4.70 -1.09
C GLU A 10 -4.00 5.17 0.32
N VAL A 11 -3.99 6.49 0.54
CA VAL A 11 -3.74 7.09 1.86
C VAL A 11 -4.97 7.88 2.27
N VAL A 12 -5.48 7.63 3.46
CA VAL A 12 -6.60 8.33 4.08
C VAL A 12 -6.11 8.90 5.41
N TYR A 13 -6.46 10.15 5.70
CA TYR A 13 -6.22 10.74 7.01
C TYR A 13 -7.48 10.58 7.86
N ASP A 14 -7.31 10.02 9.05
CA ASP A 14 -8.33 9.96 10.09
C ASP A 14 -8.12 11.15 11.03
N ASP A 15 -9.07 12.08 11.03
CA ASP A 15 -9.01 13.32 11.81
C ASP A 15 -9.31 13.08 13.29
N GLU A 16 -10.13 12.07 13.63
CA GLU A 16 -10.45 11.75 15.03
C GLU A 16 -9.27 11.10 15.73
N ALA A 17 -8.50 10.29 15.02
CA ALA A 17 -7.32 9.60 15.54
C ALA A 17 -5.99 10.35 15.27
N GLU A 18 -6.02 11.40 14.45
CA GLU A 18 -4.86 12.18 13.99
C GLU A 18 -3.77 11.32 13.29
N VAL A 19 -4.18 10.34 12.49
CA VAL A 19 -3.29 9.36 11.84
C VAL A 19 -3.61 9.19 10.35
N PHE A 20 -2.56 9.05 9.55
CA PHE A 20 -2.65 8.57 8.18
C PHE A 20 -2.69 7.05 8.14
N HIS A 21 -3.67 6.49 7.45
CA HIS A 21 -3.74 5.08 7.10
C HIS A 21 -3.43 4.90 5.62
N ALA A 22 -2.59 3.92 5.30
CA ALA A 22 -2.29 3.53 3.93
C ALA A 22 -2.61 2.05 3.70
N ARG A 23 -3.25 1.74 2.56
CA ARG A 23 -3.55 0.37 2.16
C ARG A 23 -3.23 0.14 0.69
N VAL A 24 -2.73 -1.05 0.36
CA VAL A 24 -2.54 -1.45 -1.04
C VAL A 24 -3.90 -1.70 -1.69
N ILE A 25 -4.13 -1.08 -2.84
CA ILE A 25 -5.41 -1.16 -3.57
C ILE A 25 -5.33 -1.95 -4.89
N ASN A 26 -4.13 -2.32 -5.33
CA ASN A 26 -3.93 -2.99 -6.61
C ASN A 26 -3.50 -4.46 -6.50
N SER A 27 -3.77 -5.12 -5.38
CA SER A 27 -3.37 -6.50 -5.08
C SER A 27 -4.56 -7.47 -4.93
N GLY A 28 -5.68 -7.20 -5.60
CA GLY A 28 -6.89 -8.03 -5.50
C GLY A 28 -7.84 -7.61 -4.36
N PRO A 29 -8.82 -8.47 -3.99
CA PRO A 29 -9.92 -8.08 -3.10
C PRO A 29 -9.54 -7.94 -1.62
N TYR A 30 -8.37 -8.46 -1.22
CA TYR A 30 -7.89 -8.39 0.16
C TYR A 30 -6.60 -7.57 0.22
N PRO A 31 -6.48 -6.64 1.18
CA PRO A 31 -5.25 -5.85 1.33
C PRO A 31 -4.12 -6.75 1.80
N ILE A 32 -2.99 -6.71 1.09
CA ILE A 32 -1.77 -7.47 1.44
C ILE A 32 -0.89 -6.76 2.46
N ALA A 33 -1.10 -5.45 2.64
CA ALA A 33 -0.29 -4.57 3.47
C ALA A 33 -1.12 -3.36 3.91
N ASN A 34 -0.98 -3.01 5.18
CA ASN A 34 -1.46 -1.78 5.80
C ASN A 34 -0.29 -1.06 6.48
N ALA A 35 -0.36 0.26 6.54
CA ALA A 35 0.62 1.12 7.19
C ALA A 35 -0.06 2.32 7.83
N GLU A 36 0.53 2.84 8.91
CA GLU A 36 -0.05 3.92 9.71
C GLU A 36 1.06 4.87 10.18
N ALA A 37 0.81 6.17 10.21
CA ALA A 37 1.74 7.15 10.76
C ALA A 37 1.06 8.49 11.08
N THR A 38 1.68 9.32 11.92
CA THR A 38 1.20 10.67 12.26
C THR A 38 1.59 11.74 11.26
N ASP A 39 2.49 11.42 10.33
CA ASP A 39 3.07 12.38 9.40
C ASP A 39 3.37 11.77 8.03
N VAL A 40 3.48 12.63 7.03
CA VAL A 40 3.62 12.27 5.61
C VAL A 40 4.90 11.47 5.34
N GLU A 41 6.00 11.77 6.04
CA GLU A 41 7.25 11.00 5.88
C GLU A 41 7.14 9.62 6.53
N GLY A 42 6.49 9.53 7.69
CA GLY A 42 6.20 8.28 8.37
C GLY A 42 5.37 7.35 7.48
N ILE A 43 4.25 7.83 6.94
CA ILE A 43 3.36 6.95 6.16
C ILE A 43 4.03 6.42 4.89
N LYS A 44 4.90 7.23 4.26
CA LYS A 44 5.72 6.79 3.11
C LYS A 44 6.71 5.70 3.49
N ARG A 45 7.34 5.82 4.66
CA ARG A 45 8.30 4.83 5.18
C ARG A 45 7.57 3.54 5.53
N GLU A 46 6.53 3.63 6.36
CA GLU A 46 5.79 2.48 6.86
C GLU A 46 5.13 1.71 5.71
N PHE A 47 4.62 2.40 4.69
CA PHE A 47 4.09 1.75 3.49
C PHE A 47 5.14 0.89 2.76
N ARG A 48 6.37 1.40 2.61
CA ARG A 48 7.47 0.64 1.96
C ARG A 48 7.88 -0.56 2.79
N ILE A 49 8.02 -0.38 4.11
CA ILE A 49 8.36 -1.44 5.05
C ILE A 49 7.29 -2.54 5.00
N SER A 50 6.01 -2.17 5.04
CA SER A 50 4.89 -3.13 5.00
C SER A 50 4.90 -3.98 3.72
N ILE A 51 5.21 -3.38 2.57
CA ILE A 51 5.38 -4.12 1.30
C ILE A 51 6.63 -5.02 1.33
N ASP A 52 7.76 -4.54 1.84
CA ASP A 52 8.99 -5.34 1.92
C ASP A 52 8.78 -6.56 2.82
N VAL A 53 8.18 -6.38 4.00
CA VAL A 53 7.80 -7.47 4.91
C VAL A 53 6.87 -8.48 4.24
N TYR A 54 5.88 -8.02 3.48
CA TYR A 54 5.00 -8.91 2.72
C TYR A 54 5.78 -9.76 1.69
N LEU A 55 6.67 -9.13 0.93
CA LEU A 55 7.48 -9.81 -0.09
C LEU A 55 8.47 -10.80 0.53
N GLU A 56 9.11 -10.41 1.63
CA GLU A 56 10.02 -11.27 2.40
C GLU A 56 9.26 -12.49 2.94
N GLY A 57 8.09 -12.27 3.55
CA GLY A 57 7.24 -13.37 4.03
C GLY A 57 6.80 -14.33 2.92
N CYS A 58 6.49 -13.82 1.71
CA CYS A 58 6.22 -14.68 0.56
C CYS A 58 7.43 -15.54 0.18
N ALA A 59 8.63 -14.93 0.17
CA ALA A 59 9.87 -15.62 -0.16
C ALA A 59 10.23 -16.70 0.88
N GLU A 60 10.08 -16.41 2.17
CA GLU A 60 10.33 -17.37 3.25
C GLU A 60 9.40 -18.58 3.20
N LEU A 61 8.14 -18.36 2.81
CA LEU A 61 7.14 -19.42 2.65
C LEU A 61 7.23 -20.16 1.30
N GLY A 62 8.09 -19.70 0.38
CA GLY A 62 8.20 -20.25 -0.97
C GLY A 62 6.92 -20.06 -1.82
N ILE A 63 6.12 -19.05 -1.51
CA ILE A 63 4.88 -18.72 -2.22
C ILE A 63 5.11 -17.53 -3.15
N ALA A 64 4.40 -17.52 -4.28
CA ALA A 64 4.42 -16.36 -5.17
C ALA A 64 3.62 -15.19 -4.54
N PRO A 65 4.19 -13.98 -4.47
CA PRO A 65 3.43 -12.81 -4.04
C PRO A 65 2.32 -12.49 -5.05
N ILE A 66 1.27 -11.84 -4.57
CA ILE A 66 0.16 -11.37 -5.41
C ILE A 66 0.67 -10.22 -6.26
N ALA A 67 0.67 -10.43 -7.58
CA ALA A 67 1.16 -9.43 -8.51
C ALA A 67 0.30 -8.15 -8.47
N PRO A 68 0.93 -6.97 -8.46
CA PRO A 68 0.20 -5.72 -8.60
C PRO A 68 -0.47 -5.64 -9.98
N SER A 69 -1.76 -5.32 -9.99
CA SER A 69 -2.51 -5.01 -11.20
C SER A 69 -2.36 -3.53 -11.56
N ALA A 70 -2.51 -3.21 -12.85
CA ALA A 70 -2.62 -1.82 -13.26
C ALA A 70 -3.93 -1.24 -12.70
N ILE A 71 -3.83 -0.21 -11.86
CA ILE A 71 -4.99 0.62 -11.54
C ILE A 71 -5.32 1.38 -12.84
N PRO A 72 -6.54 1.28 -13.39
CA PRO A 72 -6.93 2.16 -14.48
C PRO A 72 -6.80 3.60 -13.97
N ARG A 73 -5.84 4.35 -14.52
CA ARG A 73 -5.75 5.79 -14.26
C ARG A 73 -7.11 6.35 -14.64
N GLU A 74 -7.82 6.95 -13.68
CA GLU A 74 -9.09 7.61 -13.94
C GLU A 74 -8.90 8.46 -15.20
N THR A 75 -9.56 8.07 -16.28
CA THR A 75 -9.63 8.88 -17.49
C THR A 75 -10.12 10.23 -17.02
N GLU A 76 -9.29 11.25 -17.23
CA GLU A 76 -9.65 12.67 -17.10
C GLU A 76 -11.01 12.85 -17.79
N VAL A 77 -12.09 12.85 -16.99
CA VAL A 77 -13.42 13.22 -17.47
C VAL A 77 -13.34 14.73 -17.61
N SER A 78 -13.01 15.15 -18.84
CA SER A 78 -13.12 16.54 -19.32
C SER A 78 -14.49 17.14 -19.05
#